data_AF-A0A1C6L000-F1
#
_entry.id   AF-A0A1C6L000-F1
#
_cell.length_a   1.000
_cell.length_b   1.000
_cell.length_c   1.000
_cell.angle_alpha   90.00
_cell.angle_beta   90.00
_cell.angle_gamma   90.00
#
_symmetry.space_group_name_H-M   'P 1'
#
loop_
_entity.id
_entity.type
_entity.pdbx_description
1 polymer ?
#
loop_
_entity_poly.entity_id
_entity_poly.type
_entity_poly.pdbx_seq_one_letter_code
_entity_poly.pdbx_strand_id
1 'polypeptide(L)'
;MDEKEKLTALKAMIGGSDTDEVLSAYLKLAGRKIIARAYPYDPSVTEVPAQYDYLQCEIAAYMLNKRGAEGQTSHSENGISRTYENADVPASMLRVVTPHVGVIK
;
A
#
# COMPACT_ATOMS: atom_id res chain seq x y z
N MET A 1 0.83 10.75 -11.01
CA MET A 1 1.69 11.39 -10.00
C MET A 1 3.11 10.93 -10.23
N ASP A 2 4.04 11.88 -10.30
CA ASP A 2 5.47 11.59 -10.35
C ASP A 2 5.98 11.11 -8.97
N GLU A 3 7.15 10.48 -8.94
CA GLU A 3 7.74 9.89 -7.73
C GLU A 3 7.94 10.94 -6.62
N LYS A 4 8.33 12.17 -6.98
CA LYS A 4 8.48 13.28 -6.04
C LYS A 4 7.16 13.71 -5.40
N GLU A 5 6.08 13.70 -6.18
CA GLU A 5 4.74 14.04 -5.68
C GLU A 5 4.26 12.96 -4.71
N LYS A 6 4.49 11.68 -5.02
CA LYS A 6 4.17 10.55 -4.15
C LYS A 6 4.93 10.62 -2.83
N LEU A 7 6.23 10.92 -2.86
CA LEU A 7 7.04 11.09 -1.66
C LEU A 7 6.54 12.26 -0.80
N THR A 8 6.22 13.39 -1.42
CA THR A 8 5.70 14.57 -0.71
C THR A 8 4.36 14.27 -0.04
N ALA A 9 3.44 13.62 -0.77
CA ALA A 9 2.15 13.21 -0.24
C ALA A 9 2.31 12.22 0.92
N LEU A 10 3.15 11.19 0.76
CA LEU A 10 3.38 10.18 1.78
C LEU A 10 3.96 10.79 3.07
N LYS A 11 4.95 11.70 2.97
CA LYS A 11 5.49 12.44 4.11
C LYS A 11 4.40 13.18 4.89
N ALA A 12 3.51 13.86 4.17
CA ALA A 12 2.40 14.59 4.78
C ALA A 12 1.41 13.65 5.50
N MET A 13 1.16 12.46 4.94
CA MET A 13 0.25 11.46 5.54
C MET A 13 0.77 10.87 6.85
N ILE A 14 2.09 10.64 6.98
CA ILE A 14 2.68 9.98 8.16
C ILE A 14 3.21 10.95 9.23
N GLY A 15 3.17 12.26 8.98
CA GLY A 15 3.68 13.26 9.93
C GLY A 15 5.21 13.41 9.94
N GLY A 16 5.92 12.88 8.93
CA GLY A 16 7.29 13.24 8.57
C GLY A 16 8.38 12.95 9.59
N SER A 17 8.95 11.74 9.55
CA SER A 17 10.22 11.44 10.26
C SER A 17 11.10 10.42 9.53
N ASP A 18 10.52 9.57 8.69
CA ASP A 18 11.26 8.61 7.88
C ASP A 18 12.00 9.24 6.69
N THR A 19 13.09 8.62 6.26
CA THR A 19 13.89 9.05 5.11
C THR A 19 13.22 8.73 3.78
N ASP A 20 13.54 9.50 2.74
CA ASP A 20 13.00 9.30 1.39
C ASP A 20 13.27 7.88 0.86
N GLU A 21 14.38 7.26 1.26
CA GLU A 21 14.75 5.89 0.91
C GLU A 21 13.75 4.89 1.48
N VAL A 22 13.39 5.05 2.77
CA VAL A 22 12.38 4.23 3.44
C VAL A 22 11.03 4.44 2.77
N LEU A 23 10.62 5.68 2.57
CA LEU A 23 9.34 6.01 1.94
C LEU A 23 9.24 5.44 0.51
N SER A 24 10.31 5.54 -0.27
CA SER A 24 10.41 4.96 -1.61
C SER A 24 10.29 3.45 -1.59
N ALA A 25 10.89 2.77 -0.61
CA ALA A 25 10.77 1.33 -0.45
C ALA A 25 9.31 0.91 -0.18
N TYR A 26 8.61 1.61 0.72
CA TYR A 26 7.20 1.33 1.02
C TYR A 26 6.28 1.64 -0.17
N LEU A 27 6.53 2.72 -0.92
CA LEU A 27 5.81 2.99 -2.17
C LEU A 27 5.99 1.86 -3.19
N LYS A 28 7.21 1.33 -3.34
CA LYS A 28 7.47 0.19 -4.25
C LYS A 28 6.75 -1.08 -3.80
N LEU A 29 6.74 -1.37 -2.49
CA LEU A 29 6.00 -2.50 -1.92
C LEU A 29 4.49 -2.35 -2.12
N ALA A 30 3.92 -1.18 -1.83
CA ALA A 30 2.51 -0.88 -2.06
C ALA A 30 2.15 -1.02 -3.55
N GLY A 31 3.00 -0.49 -4.43
CA GLY A 31 2.81 -0.56 -5.88
C GLY A 31 2.77 -2.00 -6.39
N ARG A 32 3.68 -2.87 -5.93
CA ARG A 32 3.66 -4.30 -6.27
C ARG A 32 2.37 -4.99 -5.89
N LYS A 33 1.80 -4.67 -4.72
CA LYS A 33 0.52 -5.25 -4.26
C LYS A 33 -0.65 -4.79 -5.12
N ILE A 34 -0.68 -3.52 -5.52
CA ILE A 34 -1.69 -2.98 -6.44
C ILE A 34 -1.56 -3.65 -7.81
N ILE A 35 -0.34 -3.73 -8.37
CA ILE A 35 -0.10 -4.35 -9.68
C ILE A 35 -0.50 -5.82 -9.68
N ALA A 36 -0.11 -6.59 -8.66
CA ALA A 36 -0.49 -8.00 -8.55
C ALA A 36 -2.02 -8.19 -8.52
N ARG A 37 -2.77 -7.20 -8.01
CA ARG A 37 -4.23 -7.21 -8.00
C ARG A 37 -4.84 -6.73 -9.32
N ALA A 38 -4.26 -5.70 -9.93
CA ALA A 38 -4.71 -5.10 -11.18
C ALA A 38 -4.37 -5.98 -12.40
N TYR A 39 -3.24 -6.68 -12.38
CA TYR A 39 -2.72 -7.49 -13.49
C TYR A 39 -2.33 -8.88 -12.98
N PRO A 40 -3.28 -9.68 -12.46
CA PRO A 40 -2.99 -10.95 -11.79
C PRO A 40 -2.33 -12.00 -12.71
N TYR A 41 -2.43 -11.84 -14.03
CA TYR A 41 -1.92 -12.78 -15.03
C TYR A 41 -0.92 -12.17 -16.00
N ASP A 42 -0.52 -10.91 -15.81
CA ASP A 42 0.42 -10.22 -16.68
C ASP A 42 1.63 -9.71 -15.87
N PRO A 43 2.74 -10.48 -15.82
CA PRO A 43 3.93 -10.08 -15.09
C PRO A 43 4.76 -9.01 -15.81
N SER A 44 4.39 -8.63 -17.04
CA SER A 44 5.11 -7.60 -17.80
C SER A 44 4.79 -6.19 -17.32
N VAL A 45 3.66 -6.00 -16.63
CA VAL A 45 3.28 -4.71 -16.07
C VAL A 45 4.04 -4.47 -14.77
N THR A 46 4.92 -3.47 -14.78
CA THR A 46 5.75 -3.10 -13.62
C THR A 46 5.38 -1.75 -13.00
N GLU A 47 4.47 -1.01 -13.62
CA GLU A 47 4.08 0.33 -13.20
C GLU A 47 2.64 0.36 -12.67
N VAL A 48 2.41 1.18 -11.65
CA VAL A 48 1.08 1.34 -11.06
C VAL A 48 0.24 2.22 -11.98
N PRO A 49 -0.98 1.80 -12.37
CA PRO A 49 -1.88 2.65 -13.15
C PRO A 49 -2.17 3.97 -12.42
N ALA A 50 -2.21 5.08 -13.17
CA ALA A 50 -2.34 6.42 -12.59
C ALA A 50 -3.59 6.60 -11.70
N GLN A 51 -4.68 5.89 -12.00
CA GLN A 51 -5.90 5.88 -11.18
C GLN A 51 -5.70 5.34 -9.76
N TYR A 52 -4.60 4.64 -9.50
CA TYR A 52 -4.23 4.07 -8.20
C TYR A 52 -3.06 4.80 -7.53
N ASP A 53 -2.63 5.96 -8.02
CA ASP A 53 -1.51 6.70 -7.44
C ASP A 53 -1.75 7.09 -5.97
N TYR A 54 -2.94 7.60 -5.65
CA TYR A 54 -3.30 7.94 -4.27
C TYR A 54 -3.43 6.69 -3.39
N LEU A 55 -4.03 5.62 -3.93
CA LEU A 55 -4.14 4.33 -3.23
C LEU A 55 -2.75 3.78 -2.88
N GLN A 56 -1.76 3.94 -3.76
CA GLN A 56 -0.37 3.54 -3.48
C GLN A 56 0.19 4.29 -2.26
N CYS A 57 -0.05 5.60 -2.15
CA CYS A 57 0.36 6.40 -1.01
C CYS A 57 -0.37 5.99 0.28
N GLU A 58 -1.68 5.74 0.22
CA GLU A 58 -2.48 5.30 1.37
C GLU A 58 -2.02 3.94 1.90
N ILE A 59 -1.79 2.97 1.01
CA ILE A 59 -1.28 1.65 1.39
C ILE A 59 0.13 1.77 1.99
N ALA A 60 1.00 2.59 1.39
CA ALA A 60 2.33 2.83 1.93
C ALA A 60 2.28 3.46 3.34
N ALA A 61 1.43 4.46 3.55
CA ALA A 61 1.22 5.09 4.85
C ALA A 61 0.68 4.08 5.89
N TYR A 62 -0.26 3.23 5.50
CA TYR A 62 -0.77 2.16 6.36
C TYR A 62 0.35 1.21 6.79
N MET A 63 1.15 0.73 5.84
CA MET A 63 2.26 -0.19 6.12
C MET A 63 3.30 0.44 7.05
N LEU A 64 3.63 1.72 6.85
CA LEU A 64 4.52 2.47 7.74
C LEU A 64 3.96 2.61 9.15
N ASN A 65 2.68 2.94 9.29
CA ASN A 65 2.02 3.06 10.59
C ASN A 65 1.90 1.71 11.33
N LYS A 66 1.95 0.59 10.60
CA LYS A 66 1.96 -0.78 11.14
C LYS A 66 3.36 -1.34 11.40
N ARG A 67 4.42 -0.61 11.06
CA ARG A 67 5.81 -1.04 11.26
C ARG A 67 6.04 -1.38 12.74
N GLY A 68 6.53 -2.59 13.00
CA GLY A 68 6.73 -3.10 14.37
C GLY A 68 5.51 -3.76 15.03
N ALA A 69 4.37 -3.82 14.33
CA ALA A 69 3.17 -4.59 14.69
C ALA A 69 2.74 -5.52 13.53
N GLU A 70 3.75 -5.96 12.76
CA GLU A 70 3.62 -6.87 11.63
C GLU A 70 3.21 -8.26 12.13
N GLY A 71 2.27 -8.93 11.45
CA GLY A 71 1.81 -10.27 11.88
C GLY A 71 0.77 -10.27 13.00
N GLN A 72 0.51 -9.13 13.65
CA GLN A 72 -0.50 -9.02 14.69
C GLN A 72 -1.81 -8.47 14.12
N THR A 73 -2.87 -9.26 14.24
CA THR A 73 -4.25 -8.91 13.85
C THR A 73 -5.01 -8.23 14.99
N SER A 74 -4.49 -8.30 16.22
CA SER A 74 -5.11 -7.69 17.40
C SER A 74 -4.04 -7.36 18.44
N HIS A 75 -4.18 -6.20 19.09
CA HIS A 75 -3.40 -5.79 20.25
C HIS A 75 -4.31 -5.23 21.33
N SER A 76 -4.06 -5.60 22.57
CA SER A 76 -4.75 -5.06 23.74
C SER A 76 -3.72 -4.73 24.81
N GLU A 77 -3.59 -3.46 25.16
CA GLU A 77 -2.73 -3.00 26.25
C GLU A 77 -3.42 -1.86 27.01
N ASN A 78 -3.39 -1.89 28.35
CA ASN A 78 -3.97 -0.88 29.24
C ASN A 78 -5.39 -0.39 28.85
N GLY A 79 -6.27 -1.31 28.43
CA GLY A 79 -7.67 -1.00 28.10
C GLY A 79 -7.90 -0.40 26.70
N ILE A 80 -6.85 -0.24 25.88
CA ILE A 80 -6.96 0.21 24.49
C ILE A 80 -6.84 -1.02 23.58
N SER A 81 -7.92 -1.37 22.87
CA SER A 81 -7.90 -2.46 21.89
C SER A 81 -7.76 -1.92 20.47
N ARG A 82 -6.78 -2.42 19.72
CA ARG A 82 -6.64 -2.17 18.28
C ARG A 82 -6.81 -3.48 17.54
N THR A 83 -7.82 -3.54 16.66
CA THR A 83 -8.08 -4.69 15.79
C THR A 83 -7.73 -4.31 14.36
N TYR A 84 -7.00 -5.18 13.67
CA TYR A 84 -6.59 -5.00 12.28
C TYR A 84 -7.23 -6.09 11.42
N GLU A 85 -7.66 -5.72 10.21
CA GLU A 85 -8.33 -6.65 9.27
C GLU A 85 -7.39 -7.74 8.76
N ASN A 86 -6.10 -7.44 8.60
CA ASN A 86 -5.10 -8.37 8.12
C ASN A 86 -3.74 -8.15 8.79
N ALA A 87 -2.88 -9.17 8.75
CA ALA A 87 -1.49 -9.10 9.19
C ALA A 87 -0.61 -8.31 8.22
N ASP A 88 -1.06 -8.16 6.97
CA ASP A 88 -0.46 -7.40 5.88
C ASP A 88 -1.42 -6.25 5.47
N VAL A 89 -1.37 -5.77 4.23
CA VAL A 89 -2.28 -4.75 3.69
C VAL A 89 -3.74 -5.25 3.76
N PRO A 90 -4.68 -4.47 4.31
CA PRO A 90 -6.09 -4.85 4.41
C PRO A 90 -6.69 -5.19 3.05
N ALA A 91 -7.44 -6.29 2.97
CA ALA A 91 -8.11 -6.69 1.74
C ALA A 91 -9.13 -5.63 1.28
N SER A 92 -9.74 -4.92 2.22
CA SER A 92 -10.60 -3.76 1.97
C SER A 92 -9.93 -2.64 1.16
N MET A 93 -8.66 -2.33 1.39
CA MET A 93 -7.92 -1.32 0.61
C MET A 93 -7.72 -1.77 -0.85
N LEU A 94 -7.44 -3.05 -1.07
CA LEU A 94 -7.23 -3.61 -2.41
C LEU A 94 -8.53 -3.88 -3.17
N ARG A 95 -9.70 -3.77 -2.52
CA ARG A 95 -11.01 -3.98 -3.16
C ARG A 95 -11.33 -2.95 -4.24
N VAL A 96 -10.77 -1.75 -4.15
CA VAL A 96 -10.94 -0.68 -5.14
C VAL A 96 -10.17 -0.99 -6.44
N VAL A 97 -9.20 -1.90 -6.39
CA VAL A 97 -8.42 -2.30 -7.55
C VAL A 97 -9.23 -3.30 -8.39
N THR A 98 -9.54 -2.90 -9.61
CA THR A 98 -10.27 -3.71 -10.59
C THR A 98 -9.24 -4.48 -11.44
N PRO A 99 -9.28 -5.82 -11.46
CA PRO A 99 -8.38 -6.59 -12.31
C PRO A 99 -8.66 -6.35 -13.79
N HIS A 100 -7.61 -6.05 -14.56
CA HIS A 100 -7.60 -6.11 -16.00
C HIS A 100 -7.56 -7.59 -16.42
N VAL A 101 -8.64 -8.03 -17.06
CA VAL A 101 -8.72 -9.37 -17.66
C VAL A 101 -8.75 -9.25 -19.18
N GLY A 102 -7.95 -10.07 -19.85
CA GLY A 102 -7.95 -10.20 -21.30
C GLY A 102 -8.95 -11.27 -21.76
N VAL A 103 -9.48 -11.11 -22.96
CA VAL A 103 -10.22 -12.18 -23.66
C VAL A 103 -9.20 -13.06 -24.37
N ILE A 104 -9.31 -14.39 -24.21
CA ILE A 104 -8.55 -15.35 -25.02
C ILE A 104 -9.10 -15.23 -26.45
N LYS A 105 -8.20 -14.95 -27.41
CA LYS A 105 -8.53 -14.95 -28.84
C LYS A 105 -8.38 -16.34 -29.43
#